data_AF-A0A528FJT7-F1
#
_entry.id   AF-A0A528FJT7-F1
#
_cell.length_a   1.000
_cell.length_b   1.000
_cell.length_c   1.000
_cell.angle_alpha   90.00
_cell.angle_beta   90.00
_cell.angle_gamma   90.00
#
_symmetry.space_group_name_H-M   'P 1'
#
loop_
_entity.id
_entity.type
_entity.pdbx_description
1 polymer ?
#
loop_
_entity_poly.entity_id
_entity_poly.type
_entity_poly.pdbx_seq_one_letter_code
_entity_poly.pdbx_strand_id
1 'polypeptide(L)' 'ALMGGTALTASELALVAGVSLPTASSHLSKLMEGGLLTLASQGRHRYYGLAGPQVAGMIEAITGVAAAVGPQRVRPGPR' A
#
# COMPACT_ATOMS: atom_id res chain seq x y z
N ALA A 1 5.63 2.27 -2.54
CA ALA A 1 5.86 3.13 -1.36
C ALA A 1 6.40 2.31 -0.19
N LEU A 2 5.57 1.51 0.48
CA LEU A 2 6.00 0.73 1.67
C LEU A 2 7.00 -0.40 1.37
N MET A 3 6.97 -0.96 0.16
CA MET A 3 7.96 -1.96 -0.29
C MET A 3 9.40 -1.44 -0.29
N GLY A 4 9.62 -0.12 -0.28
CA GLY A 4 10.94 0.48 -0.15
C GLY A 4 11.48 0.54 1.29
N GLY A 5 10.75 -0.04 2.26
CA GLY A 5 11.13 -0.04 3.68
C GLY A 5 10.84 1.27 4.42
N THR A 6 10.41 2.32 3.71
CA THR A 6 10.05 3.60 4.32
C THR A 6 8.66 3.52 4.93
N ALA A 7 8.54 3.91 6.20
CA ALA A 7 7.25 4.11 6.84
C ALA A 7 6.67 5.48 6.45
N LEU A 8 5.37 5.54 6.16
CA LEU A 8 4.70 6.73 5.62
C LEU A 8 3.40 7.03 6.37
N THR A 9 3.01 8.29 6.39
CA THR A 9 1.72 8.72 6.97
C THR A 9 0.54 8.34 6.07
N ALA A 10 -0.66 8.31 6.65
CA ALA A 10 -1.90 8.03 5.89
C ALA A 10 -2.09 9.01 4.71
N SER A 11 -1.75 10.29 4.89
CA SER A 11 -1.87 11.31 3.85
C SER A 11 -0.88 11.07 2.70
N GLU A 12 0.36 10.71 3.01
CA GLU A 12 1.36 10.37 1.98
C GLU A 12 0.97 9.10 1.22
N LEU A 13 0.44 8.10 1.92
CA LEU A 13 -0.06 6.87 1.27
C LEU A 13 -1.27 7.12 0.39
N ALA A 14 -2.21 7.98 0.83
CA ALA A 14 -3.35 8.39 0.02
C ALA A 14 -2.89 9.09 -1.28
N LEU A 15 -1.91 9.99 -1.16
CA LEU A 15 -1.31 10.69 -2.29
C LEU A 15 -0.67 9.72 -3.29
N VAL A 16 0.18 8.80 -2.81
CA VAL A 16 0.88 7.84 -3.68
C VAL A 16 -0.09 6.84 -4.33
N ALA A 17 -1.14 6.43 -3.63
CA ALA A 17 -2.14 5.52 -4.15
C ALA A 17 -3.20 6.19 -5.03
N GLY A 18 -3.24 7.54 -5.08
CA GLY A 18 -4.25 8.28 -5.85
C GLY A 18 -5.68 8.11 -5.32
N VAL A 19 -5.83 7.91 -4.01
CA VAL A 19 -7.14 7.71 -3.35
C VAL A 19 -7.40 8.80 -2.31
N SER A 20 -8.67 8.95 -1.92
CA SER A 20 -9.03 9.90 -0.86
C SER A 20 -8.45 9.47 0.51
N LEU A 21 -8.21 10.43 1.40
CA LEU A 21 -7.74 10.15 2.77
C LEU A 21 -8.70 9.22 3.55
N PRO A 22 -10.04 9.37 3.49
CA PRO A 22 -10.95 8.41 4.09
C PRO A 22 -10.82 6.99 3.53
N THR A 23 -10.67 6.85 2.21
CA THR A 23 -10.46 5.55 1.55
C THR A 23 -9.17 4.89 2.01
N ALA A 24 -8.07 5.65 2.01
CA ALA A 24 -6.78 5.17 2.51
C ALA A 24 -6.89 4.73 3.97
N SER A 25 -7.52 5.55 4.82
CA SER A 25 -7.68 5.26 6.25
C SER A 25 -8.47 3.96 6.49
N SER A 26 -9.56 3.74 5.74
CA SER A 26 -10.34 2.49 5.82
C SER A 26 -9.50 1.26 5.43
N HIS A 27 -8.70 1.36 4.37
CA HIS A 27 -7.79 0.28 3.98
C HIS A 27 -6.70 0.03 5.02
N LEU A 28 -6.08 1.09 5.55
CA LEU A 28 -5.05 0.98 6.58
C LEU A 28 -5.57 0.30 7.84
N SER A 29 -6.80 0.61 8.29
CA SER A 29 -7.40 -0.09 9.43
C SER A 29 -7.52 -1.59 9.19
N LYS A 30 -8.04 -2.02 8.03
CA LYS A 30 -8.16 -3.45 7.69
C LYS A 30 -6.80 -4.16 7.61
N LEU A 31 -5.81 -3.49 7.06
CA LEU A 31 -4.45 -4.04 6.96
C LEU A 31 -3.76 -4.13 8.34
N MET A 32 -4.04 -3.18 9.23
CA MET A 32 -3.61 -3.25 10.64
C MET A 32 -4.31 -4.40 11.39
N GLU A 33 -5.62 -4.54 11.23
CA GLU A 33 -6.41 -5.65 11.82
C GLU A 33 -5.91 -7.01 11.34
N GLY A 34 -5.52 -7.12 10.06
CA GLY A 34 -4.92 -8.33 9.49
C GLY A 34 -3.45 -8.55 9.84
N GLY A 35 -2.83 -7.69 10.66
CA GLY A 35 -1.42 -7.81 11.05
C GLY A 35 -0.42 -7.61 9.92
N LEU A 36 -0.82 -6.96 8.82
CA LEU A 36 0.02 -6.74 7.64
C LEU A 36 0.87 -5.47 7.75
N LEU A 37 0.49 -4.56 8.65
CA LEU A 37 1.17 -3.28 8.87
C LEU A 37 1.59 -3.14 10.33
N THR A 38 2.65 -2.36 10.54
CA THR A 38 3.06 -1.81 11.84
C THR A 38 2.78 -0.33 11.90
N LEU A 39 2.50 0.16 13.11
CA LEU A 39 2.29 1.57 13.39
C LEU A 39 3.39 2.11 14.30
N ALA A 40 4.04 3.18 13.88
CA ALA A 40 4.95 3.96 14.71
C ALA A 40 4.38 5.37 14.91
N SER A 41 4.42 5.87 16.14
CA SER A 41 4.02 7.25 16.45
C SER A 41 5.27 8.12 16.58
N GLN A 42 5.33 9.21 15.82
CA GLN A 42 6.39 10.21 15.93
C GLN A 42 5.76 11.60 15.96
N GLY A 43 5.78 12.20 17.15
CA GLY A 43 5.10 13.48 17.40
C GLY A 43 3.59 13.38 17.13
N ARG A 44 3.08 14.25 16.26
CA ARG A 44 1.66 14.31 15.87
C ARG A 44 1.29 13.36 14.74
N HIS A 45 2.27 12.66 14.18
CA HIS A 45 2.08 11.85 12.98
C HIS A 45 2.21 10.37 13.30
N ARG A 46 1.36 9.60 12.62
CA ARG A 46 1.36 8.14 12.66
C ARG A 46 1.92 7.62 11.35
N TYR A 47 2.94 6.79 11.44
CA TYR A 47 3.65 6.21 10.31
C TYR A 47 3.33 4.72 10.21
N TYR A 48 2.95 4.30 9.01
CA TYR A 48 2.60 2.93 8.67
C TYR A 48 3.76 2.31 7.91
N GLY A 49 4.17 1.11 8.34
CA GLY A 49 5.18 0.29 7.66
C GLY A 49 4.65 -1.13 7.44
N LEU A 50 5.31 -1.92 6.60
CA LEU A 50 5.00 -3.35 6.51
C LEU A 50 5.38 -4.05 7.82
N ALA A 51 4.58 -5.03 8.23
CA ALA A 51 4.84 -5.75 9.49
C ALA A 51 6.15 -6.55 9.50
N GLY A 52 6.69 -6.89 8.33
CA GLY A 52 7.97 -7.57 8.21
C GLY A 52 8.28 -8.03 6.78
N PRO A 53 9.43 -8.68 6.59
CA PRO A 53 9.89 -9.16 5.29
C PRO A 53 8.97 -10.21 4.67
N GLN A 54 8.30 -11.04 5.48
CA GLN A 54 7.36 -12.05 4.97
C GLN A 54 6.16 -11.40 4.26
N VAL A 55 5.63 -10.31 4.82
CA VAL A 55 4.53 -9.55 4.20
C VAL A 55 4.99 -8.88 2.91
N ALA A 56 6.21 -8.32 2.89
CA ALA A 56 6.79 -7.76 1.69
C ALA A 56 6.90 -8.82 0.58
N GLY A 57 7.46 -10.00 0.88
CA GLY A 57 7.58 -11.09 -0.08
C GLY A 57 6.23 -11.59 -0.61
N MET A 58 5.21 -11.67 0.25
CA MET A 58 3.84 -12.00 -0.18
C MET A 58 3.29 -10.96 -1.16
N ILE A 59 3.42 -9.67 -0.86
CA ILE A 59 2.94 -8.58 -1.73
C ILE A 59 3.70 -8.60 -3.07
N GLU A 60 5.01 -8.84 -3.05
CA GLU A 60 5.82 -8.99 -4.25
C GLU A 60 5.35 -10.17 -5.10
N ALA A 61 5.10 -11.33 -4.50
CA ALA A 61 4.58 -12.51 -5.20
C ALA A 61 3.21 -12.24 -5.84
N ILE A 62 2.27 -11.63 -5.11
CA ILE A 62 0.96 -11.24 -5.65
C ILE A 62 1.13 -10.26 -6.81
N THR A 63 2.04 -9.29 -6.68
CA THR A 63 2.33 -8.31 -7.74
C THR A 63 2.89 -9.00 -8.98
N GLY A 64 3.80 -9.97 -8.81
CA GLY A 64 4.34 -10.77 -9.90
C GLY A 64 3.26 -11.58 -10.63
N VAL A 65 2.35 -12.21 -9.88
CA VAL A 65 1.18 -12.91 -10.46
C VAL A 65 0.27 -11.93 -11.20
N ALA A 66 -0.04 -10.78 -10.61
CA ALA A 66 -0.87 -9.76 -11.24
C ALA A 66 -0.24 -9.21 -12.53
N ALA A 67 1.09 -9.10 -12.59
CA ALA A 67 1.80 -8.69 -13.81
C ALA A 67 1.77 -9.79 -14.89
N ALA A 68 1.84 -11.05 -14.50
CA ALA A 68 1.83 -12.19 -15.43
C ALA A 68 0.42 -12.52 -15.97
N VAL A 69 -0.61 -12.38 -15.14
CA VAL A 69 -2.00 -12.79 -15.43
C VAL A 69 -2.91 -11.60 -15.73
N GLY A 70 -2.55 -10.40 -15.26
CA GLY A 70 -3.40 -9.22 -15.35
C GLY A 70 -3.65 -8.80 -16.80
N PRO A 71 -4.84 -8.24 -17.10
CA PRO A 71 -5.11 -7.72 -18.42
C PRO A 71 -4.04 -6.67 -18.76
N GLN A 72 -3.36 -6.83 -19.90
CA GLN A 72 -2.64 -5.70 -20.51
C GLN A 72 -3.66 -4.57 -20.56
N ARG A 73 -3.39 -3.46 -19.87
CA ARG A 73 -4.26 -2.28 -19.92
C ARG A 73 -4.26 -1.78 -21.36
N VAL A 74 -5.14 -2.33 -22.18
CA VAL A 74 -5.56 -1.71 -23.43
C VAL A 74 -6.13 -0.38 -22.99
N ARG A 75 -5.50 0.73 -23.40
CA ARG A 75 -6.10 2.05 -23.34
C ARG A 75 -6.99 2.17 -24.58
N PRO A 76 -8.32 2.01 -24.50
CA PRO A 76 -9.17 2.30 -25.64
C PRO A 76 -9.34 3.83 -25.63
N GLY A 77 -8.65 4.51 -26.54
CA GLY A 77 -8.76 5.96 -26.73
C GLY A 77 -8.13 6.38 -28.05
N PRO A 78 -8.73 7.33 -28.79
CA PRO A 78 -8.20 7.79 -30.07
C PRO A 78 -6.88 8.55 -29.89
N ARG A 79 -5.98 8.41 -30.87
CA ARG A 79 -4.68 9.10 -30.97
C ARG A 79 -4.84 10.57 -31.26
#